data_AF-A0A1A9RAU4-F1
#
_entry.id   AF-A0A1A9RAU4-F1
#
_cell.length_a   1.000
_cell.length_b   1.000
_cell.length_c   1.000
_cell.angle_alpha   90.00
_cell.angle_beta   90.00
_cell.angle_gamma   90.00
#
_symmetry.space_group_name_H-M   'P 1'
#
loop_
_entity.id
_entity.type
_entity.pdbx_description
1 polymer ?
#
loop_
_entity_poly.entity_id
_entity_poly.type
_entity_poly.pdbx_seq_one_letter_code
_entity_poly.pdbx_strand_id
1 'polypeptide(L)'
;MSEKTNPQTLGPVTGSFLKYEATPLTRASVPATKGTKMGTFVEYPLRGKKLLALTNEEDGKVQVQPHNCVIDLTLVKETDVNAAASTGGNLEGLQKDGDPYGIVYQGTPAK
;
A
#
# COMPACT_ATOMS: atom_id res chain seq x y z
N MET A 1 49.98 -21.77 6.58
CA MET A 1 48.63 -22.35 6.58
C MET A 1 47.67 -21.25 6.17
N SER A 2 47.03 -21.35 5.01
CA SER A 2 46.05 -20.35 4.57
C SER A 2 44.69 -20.72 5.15
N GLU A 3 44.20 -19.94 6.10
CA GLU A 3 42.83 -20.05 6.59
C GLU A 3 41.87 -19.73 5.43
N LYS A 4 41.09 -20.74 5.02
CA LYS A 4 39.94 -20.53 4.15
C LYS A 4 38.84 -19.89 4.99
N THR A 5 38.57 -18.61 4.77
CA THR A 5 37.35 -17.97 5.26
C THR A 5 36.16 -18.65 4.60
N ASN A 6 35.41 -19.43 5.37
CA ASN A 6 34.12 -19.94 4.95
C ASN A 6 33.14 -18.78 5.15
N PRO A 7 32.59 -18.15 4.09
CA PRO A 7 31.59 -17.11 4.28
C PRO A 7 30.37 -17.77 4.92
N GLN A 8 30.19 -17.58 6.23
CA GLN A 8 28.94 -17.95 6.88
C GLN A 8 27.86 -17.05 6.27
N THR A 9 26.96 -17.64 5.48
CA THR A 9 25.75 -16.96 5.05
C THR A 9 24.95 -16.65 6.30
N LEU A 10 25.06 -15.41 6.80
CA LEU A 10 24.25 -14.94 7.91
C LEU A 10 22.78 -15.10 7.53
N GLY A 11 22.03 -15.85 8.34
CA GLY A 11 20.60 -16.04 8.12
C GLY A 11 19.86 -14.70 8.09
N PRO A 12 18.62 -14.67 7.57
CA PRO A 12 17.84 -13.45 7.51
C PRO A 12 17.71 -12.82 8.90
N VAL A 13 18.14 -11.57 9.04
CA VAL A 13 17.95 -10.79 10.27
C VAL A 13 16.53 -10.22 10.30
N THR A 14 16.01 -9.85 11.48
CA THR A 14 14.65 -9.29 11.64
C THR A 14 14.33 -8.19 10.63
N GLY A 15 15.30 -7.31 10.35
CA GLY A 15 15.13 -6.25 9.35
C GLY A 15 14.85 -6.74 7.93
N SER A 16 15.29 -7.95 7.56
CA SER A 16 14.97 -8.55 6.26
C SER A 16 13.49 -8.92 6.16
N PHE A 17 12.91 -9.44 7.24
CA PHE A 17 11.48 -9.76 7.29
C PHE A 17 10.62 -8.49 7.24
N LEU A 18 10.96 -7.48 8.06
CA LEU A 18 10.24 -6.20 8.07
C LEU A 18 10.26 -5.49 6.71
N LYS A 19 11.40 -5.53 6.00
CA LYS A 19 11.50 -4.97 4.64
C LYS A 19 10.72 -5.78 3.61
N TYR A 20 10.57 -7.09 3.82
CA TYR A 20 9.82 -7.95 2.91
C TYR A 20 8.32 -7.59 2.89
N GLU A 21 7.78 -7.11 4.01
CA GLU A 21 6.38 -6.67 4.16
C GLU A 21 5.98 -5.50 3.24
N ALA A 22 6.96 -4.79 2.68
CA ALA A 22 6.74 -3.69 1.74
C ALA A 22 6.93 -4.10 0.25
N THR A 23 7.15 -5.39 -0.03
CA THR A 23 7.45 -5.87 -1.39
C THR A 23 6.19 -6.18 -2.20
N PRO A 24 6.25 -6.19 -3.54
CA PRO A 24 5.11 -6.56 -4.39
C PRO A 24 4.50 -7.93 -4.08
N LEU A 25 5.25 -8.85 -3.49
CA LEU A 25 4.80 -10.20 -3.11
C LEU A 25 3.82 -10.19 -1.93
N THR A 26 3.69 -9.06 -1.24
CA THR A 26 2.76 -8.88 -0.11
C THR A 26 1.50 -8.12 -0.51
N ARG A 27 1.36 -7.79 -1.79
CA ARG A 27 0.14 -7.19 -2.33
C ARG A 27 -1.00 -8.20 -2.33
N ALA A 28 -2.19 -7.70 -2.09
CA ALA A 28 -3.41 -8.49 -2.09
C ALA A 28 -4.19 -8.21 -3.38
N SER A 29 -4.67 -9.27 -4.03
CA SER A 29 -5.66 -9.15 -5.09
C SER A 29 -7.05 -8.95 -4.47
N VAL A 30 -7.69 -7.83 -4.81
CA VAL A 30 -9.05 -7.53 -4.34
C VAL A 30 -10.02 -7.37 -5.52
N PRO A 31 -11.29 -7.78 -5.34
CA PRO A 31 -12.32 -7.52 -6.34
C PRO A 31 -12.45 -6.02 -6.62
N ALA A 32 -12.60 -5.68 -7.90
CA ALA A 32 -12.81 -4.31 -8.35
C ALA A 32 -13.80 -4.28 -9.52
N THR A 33 -14.47 -3.13 -9.70
CA THR A 33 -15.37 -2.92 -10.82
C THR A 33 -14.59 -2.93 -12.14
N LYS A 34 -15.16 -3.50 -13.19
CA LYS A 34 -14.53 -3.56 -14.51
C LYS A 34 -14.15 -2.16 -15.00
N GLY A 35 -12.92 -2.00 -15.46
CA GLY A 35 -12.38 -0.72 -15.93
C GLY A 35 -11.77 0.17 -14.85
N THR A 36 -11.73 -0.26 -13.58
CA THR A 36 -11.04 0.47 -12.50
C THR A 36 -9.58 0.72 -12.89
N LYS A 37 -9.09 1.94 -12.66
CA LYS A 37 -7.72 2.35 -12.97
C LYS A 37 -6.87 2.41 -11.73
N MET A 38 -5.55 2.21 -11.89
CA MET A 38 -4.60 2.49 -10.82
C MET A 38 -4.76 3.92 -10.30
N GLY A 39 -4.51 4.13 -9.01
CA GLY A 39 -4.77 5.40 -8.34
C GLY A 39 -6.24 5.59 -7.91
N THR A 40 -7.11 4.62 -8.16
CA THR A 40 -8.50 4.65 -7.66
C THR A 40 -8.58 4.00 -6.28
N PHE A 41 -9.33 4.60 -5.35
CA PHE A 41 -9.61 3.99 -4.06
C PHE A 41 -10.64 2.87 -4.18
N VAL A 42 -10.30 1.68 -3.68
CA VAL A 42 -11.14 0.48 -3.68
C VAL A 42 -11.34 -0.04 -2.26
N GLU A 43 -12.48 -0.69 -2.02
CA GLU A 43 -12.78 -1.27 -0.71
C GLU A 43 -11.85 -2.45 -0.41
N TYR A 44 -11.27 -2.45 0.80
CA TYR A 44 -10.50 -3.60 1.29
C TYR A 44 -11.32 -4.37 2.33
N PRO A 45 -11.81 -5.58 1.99
CA PRO A 45 -12.84 -6.27 2.76
C PRO A 45 -12.39 -6.65 4.19
N LEU A 46 -11.09 -6.86 4.41
CA LEU A 46 -10.58 -7.27 5.72
C LEU A 46 -10.45 -6.11 6.73
N ARG A 47 -10.69 -4.86 6.31
CA ARG A 47 -10.56 -3.68 7.18
C ARG A 47 -11.77 -2.76 7.17
N GLY A 48 -12.63 -2.86 6.15
CA GLY A 48 -13.71 -1.89 5.94
C GLY A 48 -13.19 -0.48 5.68
N LYS A 49 -11.97 -0.36 5.14
CA LYS A 49 -11.30 0.88 4.73
C LYS A 49 -10.93 0.77 3.27
N LYS A 50 -10.84 1.92 2.59
CA LYS A 50 -10.39 1.97 1.21
C LYS A 50 -8.87 1.97 1.11
N LEU A 51 -8.35 1.33 0.06
CA LEU A 51 -6.94 1.32 -0.30
C LEU A 51 -6.78 1.76 -1.75
N LEU A 52 -5.60 2.28 -2.09
CA LEU A 52 -5.30 2.70 -3.46
C LEU A 52 -5.00 1.49 -4.34
N ALA A 53 -5.67 1.39 -5.49
CA ALA A 53 -5.36 0.39 -6.50
C ALA A 53 -3.97 0.68 -7.11
N LEU A 54 -3.07 -0.29 -7.03
CA LEU A 54 -1.70 -0.20 -7.56
C LEU A 54 -1.58 -0.72 -8.99
N THR A 55 -2.64 -1.36 -9.50
CA THR A 55 -2.75 -1.84 -10.87
C THR A 55 -4.07 -1.38 -11.47
N ASN A 56 -4.17 -1.40 -12.79
CA ASN A 56 -5.47 -1.39 -13.43
C ASN A 56 -6.22 -2.69 -13.11
N GLU A 57 -7.53 -2.67 -13.28
CA GLU A 57 -8.34 -3.87 -13.17
C GLU A 57 -8.02 -4.86 -14.30
N GLU A 58 -7.81 -6.11 -13.91
CA GLU A 58 -7.63 -7.26 -14.77
C GLU A 58 -8.39 -8.43 -14.14
N ASP A 59 -9.23 -9.12 -14.93
CA ASP A 59 -10.08 -10.23 -14.50
C ASP A 59 -10.93 -9.95 -13.24
N GLY A 60 -11.47 -8.73 -13.14
CA GLY A 60 -12.31 -8.26 -12.05
C GLY A 60 -11.55 -7.94 -10.77
N LYS A 61 -10.21 -7.78 -10.83
CA LYS A 61 -9.37 -7.57 -9.65
C LYS A 61 -8.31 -6.49 -9.86
N VAL A 62 -7.91 -5.85 -8.76
CA VAL A 62 -6.74 -4.98 -8.68
C VAL A 62 -5.80 -5.46 -7.57
N GLN A 63 -4.53 -5.06 -7.63
CA GLN A 63 -3.59 -5.25 -6.53
C GLN A 63 -3.60 -4.04 -5.61
N VAL A 64 -3.62 -4.27 -4.31
CA VAL A 64 -3.46 -3.24 -3.27
C VAL A 64 -2.32 -3.62 -2.35
N GLN A 65 -1.67 -2.63 -1.73
CA GLN A 65 -0.70 -2.88 -0.66
C GLN A 65 -1.39 -2.67 0.69
N PRO A 66 -1.69 -3.75 1.43
CA PRO A 66 -2.40 -3.62 2.68
C PRO A 66 -1.50 -3.03 3.77
N HIS A 67 -0.22 -3.38 3.85
CA HIS A 67 0.62 -2.97 4.99
C HIS A 67 1.91 -2.30 4.55
N ASN A 68 2.49 -1.50 5.45
CA ASN A 68 3.87 -1.03 5.41
C ASN A 68 4.25 -0.42 4.05
N CYS A 69 3.59 0.67 3.69
CA CYS A 69 3.81 1.32 2.40
C CYS A 69 3.73 2.84 2.48
N VAL A 70 4.37 3.48 1.51
CA VAL A 70 4.29 4.92 1.33
C VAL A 70 3.56 5.17 0.01
N ILE A 71 2.49 5.96 0.07
CA ILE A 71 1.66 6.31 -1.07
C ILE A 71 1.83 7.79 -1.35
N ASP A 72 2.36 8.11 -2.52
CA ASP A 72 2.45 9.49 -3.03
C ASP A 72 1.10 9.89 -3.66
N LEU A 73 0.49 10.94 -3.11
CA LEU A 73 -0.80 11.45 -3.53
C LEU A 73 -0.73 12.54 -4.60
N THR A 74 0.47 12.95 -5.06
CA THR A 74 0.63 14.03 -6.05
C THR A 74 -0.11 13.79 -7.38
N LEU A 75 -0.43 12.53 -7.69
CA LEU A 75 -1.18 12.13 -8.88
C LEU A 75 -2.62 11.68 -8.57
N VAL A 76 -3.06 11.78 -7.32
CA VAL A 76 -4.40 11.38 -6.87
C VAL A 76 -5.22 12.63 -6.61
N LYS A 77 -6.47 12.66 -7.12
CA LYS A 77 -7.35 13.81 -6.96
C LYS A 77 -7.72 14.01 -5.49
N GLU A 78 -7.71 15.27 -5.05
CA GLU A 78 -8.09 15.66 -3.69
C GLU A 78 -9.52 15.23 -3.36
N THR A 79 -10.44 15.32 -4.32
CA THR A 79 -11.82 14.85 -4.15
C THR A 79 -11.90 13.36 -3.84
N ASP A 80 -11.03 12.55 -4.46
CA ASP A 80 -11.01 11.10 -4.29
C ASP A 80 -10.38 10.72 -2.94
N VAL A 81 -9.33 11.46 -2.54
CA VAL A 81 -8.71 11.37 -1.20
C VAL A 81 -9.73 11.67 -0.10
N ASN A 82 -10.44 12.79 -0.23
CA ASN A 82 -11.43 13.24 0.74
C ASN A 82 -12.62 12.26 0.84
N ALA A 83 -13.07 11.70 -0.29
CA ALA A 83 -14.12 10.69 -0.33
C ALA A 83 -13.68 9.29 0.15
N ALA A 84 -12.37 9.05 0.25
CA ALA A 84 -11.83 7.79 0.74
C ALA A 84 -11.67 7.75 2.27
N ALA A 85 -11.50 8.92 2.90
CA ALA A 85 -11.43 9.04 4.34
C ALA A 85 -12.74 8.58 5.00
N SER A 86 -12.64 7.65 5.95
CA SER A 86 -13.80 7.12 6.67
C SER A 86 -14.36 8.11 7.71
N THR A 87 -13.54 9.09 8.13
CA THR A 87 -13.89 10.11 9.13
C THR A 87 -13.37 11.45 8.66
N GLY A 88 -14.13 12.53 8.89
CA GLY A 88 -13.70 13.91 8.59
C GLY A 88 -13.71 14.31 7.12
N GLY A 89 -13.66 13.35 6.18
CA GLY A 89 -13.77 13.63 4.74
C GLY A 89 -12.61 14.48 4.21
N ASN A 90 -11.39 14.27 4.73
CA ASN A 90 -10.20 15.04 4.39
C ASN A 90 -8.93 14.16 4.42
N LEU A 91 -7.79 14.71 3.98
CA LEU A 91 -6.51 14.00 4.00
C LEU A 91 -6.12 13.48 5.40
N GLU A 92 -6.36 14.26 6.45
CA GLU A 92 -6.05 13.85 7.83
C GLU A 92 -6.85 12.60 8.24
N GLY A 93 -8.12 12.51 7.83
CA GLY A 93 -8.95 11.34 8.03
C GLY A 93 -8.41 10.10 7.31
N LEU A 94 -7.94 10.28 6.06
CA LEU A 94 -7.32 9.19 5.31
C LEU A 94 -6.00 8.74 5.96
N GLN A 95 -5.18 9.67 6.47
CA GLN A 95 -3.95 9.36 7.19
C GLN A 95 -4.23 8.53 8.45
N LYS A 96 -5.23 8.93 9.25
CA LYS A 96 -5.67 8.15 10.42
C LYS A 96 -6.17 6.75 10.07
N ASP A 97 -6.76 6.58 8.88
CA ASP A 97 -7.16 5.25 8.39
C ASP A 97 -5.96 4.38 7.98
N GLY A 98 -4.83 4.99 7.59
CA GLY A 98 -3.60 4.32 7.19
C GLY A 98 -2.66 3.96 8.35
N ASP A 99 -2.59 4.81 9.38
CA ASP A 99 -1.63 4.70 10.50
C ASP A 99 -1.60 3.31 11.17
N PRO A 100 -2.74 2.67 11.50
CA PRO A 100 -2.74 1.34 12.14
C PRO A 100 -2.12 0.23 11.27
N TYR A 101 -1.93 0.48 9.97
CA TYR A 101 -1.42 -0.47 9.00
C TYR A 101 -0.03 -0.11 8.47
N GLY A 102 0.60 0.93 9.02
CA GLY A 102 1.90 1.41 8.57
C GLY A 102 1.86 2.03 7.17
N ILE A 103 0.71 2.59 6.77
CA ILE A 103 0.55 3.29 5.49
C ILE A 103 0.75 4.77 5.71
N VAL A 104 1.77 5.34 5.04
CA VAL A 104 2.01 6.79 5.06
C VAL A 104 1.53 7.38 3.73
N TYR A 105 0.57 8.29 3.82
CA TYR A 105 0.14 9.11 2.68
C TYR A 105 0.92 10.42 2.68
N GLN A 106 1.65 10.68 1.60
CA GLN A 106 2.51 11.85 1.45
C GLN A 106 2.24 12.59 0.14
N GLY A 107 2.77 13.81 0.04
CA GLY A 107 2.54 14.69 -1.11
C GLY A 107 1.21 15.43 -1.02
N THR A 108 1.11 16.52 -1.78
CA THR A 108 -0.14 17.30 -1.89
C THR A 108 -1.00 16.68 -2.98
N PRO A 109 -2.25 16.26 -2.69
CA PRO A 109 -3.16 15.75 -3.69
C PRO A 109 -3.34 16.70 -4.89
N ALA A 110 -3.58 16.13 -6.06
CA ALA A 110 -3.90 16.89 -7.26
C ALA A 110 -5.26 17.59 -7.10
N LYS A 111 -5.34 18.86 -7.49
CA LYS A 111 -6.60 19.63 -7.48
C LYS A 111 -7.62 19.11 -8.49
#